data_AF-A0A7K4CME7-F1
#
_entry.id   AF-A0A7K4CME7-F1
#
_cell.length_a   1.000
_cell.length_b   1.000
_cell.length_c   1.000
_cell.angle_alpha   90.00
_cell.angle_beta   90.00
_cell.angle_gamma   90.00
#
_symmetry.space_group_name_H-M   'P 1'
#
loop_
_entity.id
_entity.type
_entity.pdbx_description
1 polymer ?
#
loop_
_entity_poly.entity_id
_entity_poly.type
_entity_poly.pdbx_seq_one_letter_code
_entity_poly.pdbx_strand_id
1 'polypeptide(L)'
;MVGKIDKGWKELKAEIVNTDKCCLCGACVNFCDNLVMTPSGPAERGTLCSERTTCRDGQGTCYNSCPYTGSDIIPISLLDRWVHDLPSRDENNEFNHDVLILAARYAGQQPATGFHGGGAEAGLLIAALRAGMIDGVITSHVTSDAPVIVDDEAGILKAARGTPFTNAPLSCIARAIADGYEALALIGSGCEIQALRKMQNHPAVDLEVHDLVSLAIGSFCFFKPKPSKFTTFLGEKGVDLATIDWIGHDKTPFKYDIRAGGTTTIVSLNELYDACAKGSCLSCADGTAGLADISVGVIDAMPGWSVLIVRTARGKQVLKAATQEGLVETRDLNAVLKENVLDVTRNKFFFAPISAIRDEGMDLKTFTFQAPAIAKRYKPGQFVVLWLPDVDFFPMGIAHVLNDDIEITVQRIGEGTSTLFRKHVGDTVGIRGPYGNGWDLSDDDYLVVGGGVGIAGISNALDDLVGRKKRVTAILAGRTSDHVFCEDLYDGKIMQVCIMTDDGSAGAKGLATDPIEQIVKKHGIKHVITCGPEAMMKKVVDIANKLGVPVQASIERKMKCCAGLCGTCCVGENNDVTVCKMGPVFDQDKLARIAGFGSYKKS
;
A
#
# COMPACT_ATOMS: atom_id res chain seq x y z
N MET A 1 3.12 -30.48 10.02
CA MET A 1 1.71 -30.38 10.44
C MET A 1 1.55 -29.04 11.12
N VAL A 2 0.65 -28.18 10.64
CA VAL A 2 0.41 -26.85 11.24
C VAL A 2 -0.39 -27.06 12.53
N GLY A 3 0.17 -26.67 13.68
CA GLY A 3 -0.49 -26.75 14.99
C GLY A 3 -1.22 -25.46 15.37
N LYS A 4 -2.01 -25.51 16.44
CA LYS A 4 -2.57 -24.32 17.09
C LYS A 4 -1.47 -23.56 17.84
N ILE A 5 -1.55 -22.24 17.84
CA ILE A 5 -0.68 -21.37 18.63
C ILE A 5 -1.26 -21.25 20.04
N ASP A 6 -0.45 -21.53 21.06
CA ASP A 6 -0.83 -21.39 22.47
C ASP A 6 -0.86 -19.93 22.94
N LYS A 7 -1.77 -19.15 22.35
CA LYS A 7 -2.03 -17.73 22.64
C LYS A 7 -3.53 -17.45 22.53
N GLY A 8 -4.02 -16.48 23.32
CA GLY A 8 -5.44 -16.13 23.37
C GLY A 8 -5.69 -14.63 23.27
N TRP A 9 -6.81 -14.19 23.85
CA TRP A 9 -7.24 -12.80 23.79
C TRP A 9 -6.23 -11.83 24.40
N LYS A 10 -5.58 -12.21 25.51
CA LYS A 10 -4.57 -11.38 26.18
C LYS A 10 -3.44 -11.02 25.23
N GLU A 11 -2.87 -12.01 24.55
CA GLU A 11 -1.81 -11.81 23.57
C GLU A 11 -2.32 -11.09 22.32
N LEU A 12 -3.50 -11.45 21.80
CA LEU A 12 -4.10 -10.76 20.65
C LEU A 12 -4.31 -9.26 20.93
N LYS A 13 -4.82 -8.93 22.12
CA LYS A 13 -5.06 -7.56 22.55
C LYS A 13 -3.75 -6.78 22.67
N ALA A 14 -2.73 -7.38 23.27
CA ALA A 14 -1.42 -6.73 23.44
C ALA A 14 -0.65 -6.56 22.12
N GLU A 15 -0.64 -7.58 21.27
CA GLU A 15 0.19 -7.63 20.06
C GLU A 15 -0.45 -6.98 18.82
N ILE A 16 -1.79 -6.93 18.76
CA ILE A 16 -2.54 -6.50 17.57
C ILE A 16 -3.48 -5.33 17.86
N VAL A 17 -4.35 -5.43 18.89
CA VAL A 17 -5.40 -4.43 19.13
C VAL A 17 -4.81 -3.13 19.70
N ASN A 18 -4.03 -3.23 20.77
CA ASN A 18 -3.45 -2.07 21.45
C ASN A 18 -2.33 -1.38 20.64
N THR A 19 -1.77 -2.07 19.65
CA THR A 19 -0.74 -1.56 18.75
C THR A 19 -1.30 -1.03 17.43
N ASP A 20 -2.62 -0.84 17.33
CA ASP A 20 -3.33 -0.34 16.13
C ASP A 20 -3.15 -1.20 14.85
N LYS A 21 -2.76 -2.47 15.00
CA LYS A 21 -2.57 -3.43 13.89
C LYS A 21 -3.83 -4.21 13.54
N CYS A 22 -4.93 -4.03 14.28
CA CYS A 22 -6.19 -4.68 13.97
C CYS A 22 -6.76 -4.15 12.64
N CYS A 23 -7.11 -5.04 11.69
CA CYS A 23 -7.86 -4.66 10.48
C CYS A 23 -9.36 -4.47 10.73
N LEU A 24 -9.84 -4.76 11.95
CA LEU A 24 -11.25 -4.77 12.30
C LEU A 24 -12.07 -5.77 11.48
N CYS A 25 -11.55 -6.95 11.15
CA CYS A 25 -12.31 -7.90 10.31
C CYS A 25 -13.48 -8.59 11.02
N GLY A 26 -13.49 -8.66 12.36
CA GLY A 26 -14.54 -9.33 13.14
C GLY A 26 -14.33 -10.81 13.42
N ALA A 27 -13.31 -11.44 12.83
CA ALA A 27 -13.03 -12.87 13.00
C ALA A 27 -12.95 -13.32 14.47
N CYS A 28 -12.31 -12.51 15.32
CA CYS A 28 -12.05 -12.86 16.72
C CYS A 28 -13.30 -12.85 17.63
N VAL A 29 -14.37 -12.13 17.26
CA VAL A 29 -15.55 -11.96 18.13
C VAL A 29 -16.72 -12.85 17.74
N ASN A 30 -16.63 -13.51 16.59
CA ASN A 30 -17.75 -14.17 15.93
C ASN A 30 -18.36 -15.31 16.77
N PHE A 31 -17.53 -16.16 17.39
CA PHE A 31 -17.97 -17.34 18.17
C PHE A 31 -17.53 -17.30 19.64
N CYS A 32 -17.34 -16.10 20.17
CA CYS A 32 -16.90 -15.93 21.55
C CYS A 32 -17.85 -14.99 22.28
N ASP A 33 -18.64 -15.55 23.21
CA ASP A 33 -19.56 -14.76 24.04
C ASP A 33 -18.84 -13.75 24.94
N ASN A 34 -17.54 -13.98 25.20
CA ASN A 34 -16.69 -13.12 26.00
C ASN A 34 -16.06 -11.97 25.20
N LEU A 35 -16.30 -11.88 23.89
CA LEU A 35 -15.78 -10.81 23.05
C LEU A 35 -16.93 -10.12 22.30
N VAL A 36 -16.75 -8.84 22.02
CA VAL A 36 -17.72 -8.03 21.30
C VAL A 36 -17.01 -7.07 20.37
N MET A 37 -17.57 -6.82 19.18
CA MET A 37 -17.08 -5.75 18.33
C MET A 37 -17.62 -4.41 18.83
N THR A 38 -16.74 -3.44 19.02
CA THR A 38 -17.09 -2.04 19.33
C THR A 38 -16.57 -1.13 18.20
N PRO A 39 -17.00 0.13 18.13
CA PRO A 39 -16.43 1.10 17.18
C PRO A 39 -14.91 1.29 17.31
N SER A 40 -14.34 1.03 18.51
CA SER A 40 -12.90 1.08 18.76
C SER A 40 -12.17 -0.23 18.44
N GLY A 41 -12.90 -1.27 18.05
CA GLY A 41 -12.39 -2.60 17.74
C GLY A 41 -12.91 -3.68 18.70
N PRO A 42 -12.37 -4.90 18.60
CA PRO A 42 -12.79 -6.00 19.46
C PRO A 42 -12.45 -5.67 20.93
N ALA A 43 -13.39 -5.98 21.82
CA ALA A 43 -13.27 -5.74 23.25
C ALA A 43 -13.80 -6.95 24.03
N GLU A 44 -13.43 -7.02 25.31
CA GLU A 44 -13.93 -8.05 26.22
C GLU A 44 -15.32 -7.71 26.73
N ARG A 45 -16.19 -8.72 26.76
CA ARG A 45 -17.49 -8.71 27.44
C ARG A 45 -17.32 -9.41 28.79
N GLY A 46 -17.04 -8.63 29.85
CA GLY A 46 -16.80 -9.16 31.20
C GLY A 46 -15.31 -9.32 31.53
N THR A 47 -14.96 -10.26 32.41
CA THR A 47 -13.59 -10.51 32.92
C THR A 47 -13.05 -11.91 32.62
N LEU A 48 -13.78 -12.69 31.82
CA LEU A 48 -13.51 -14.12 31.61
C LEU A 48 -12.29 -14.37 30.70
N CYS A 49 -11.86 -13.41 29.89
CA CYS A 49 -10.67 -13.57 29.04
C CYS A 49 -9.34 -13.33 29.79
N SER A 50 -9.40 -13.10 31.11
CA SER A 50 -8.21 -13.00 31.97
C SER A 50 -7.56 -14.36 32.26
N GLU A 51 -8.32 -15.46 32.16
CA GLU A 51 -7.86 -16.84 32.36
C GLU A 51 -7.83 -17.61 31.04
N ARG A 52 -6.75 -18.36 30.76
CA ARG A 52 -6.55 -19.08 29.48
C ARG A 52 -7.58 -20.21 29.22
N THR A 53 -8.28 -20.66 30.26
CA THR A 53 -9.23 -21.78 30.26
C THR A 53 -10.61 -21.44 29.71
N THR A 54 -10.91 -20.16 29.44
CA THR A 54 -12.25 -19.73 28.99
C THR A 54 -12.46 -19.83 27.48
N CYS A 55 -11.45 -20.29 26.73
CA CYS A 55 -11.59 -20.57 25.30
C CYS A 55 -12.06 -22.02 25.08
N ARG A 56 -13.07 -22.20 24.22
CA ARG A 56 -13.66 -23.49 23.79
C ARG A 56 -12.63 -24.60 23.52
N ASP A 57 -11.45 -24.21 23.04
CA ASP A 57 -10.39 -25.09 22.55
C ASP A 57 -9.07 -25.05 23.37
N GLY A 58 -9.02 -24.29 24.46
CA GLY A 58 -7.83 -24.13 25.30
C GLY A 58 -6.66 -23.34 24.69
N GLN A 59 -6.69 -23.02 23.38
CA GLN A 59 -5.62 -22.31 22.66
C GLN A 59 -6.14 -21.15 21.79
N GLY A 60 -7.15 -20.41 22.28
CA GLY A 60 -7.52 -19.09 21.73
C GLY A 60 -7.85 -19.04 20.24
N THR A 61 -9.07 -19.41 19.83
CA THR A 61 -9.56 -19.25 18.45
C THR A 61 -9.41 -17.80 17.94
N CYS A 62 -9.63 -16.81 18.82
CA CYS A 62 -9.47 -15.39 18.46
C CYS A 62 -8.07 -15.04 17.95
N TYR A 63 -7.02 -15.60 18.57
CA TYR A 63 -5.64 -15.39 18.14
C TYR A 63 -5.37 -16.15 16.85
N ASN A 64 -5.78 -17.42 16.76
CA ASN A 64 -5.49 -18.28 15.61
C ASN A 64 -6.27 -17.87 14.34
N SER A 65 -7.45 -17.24 14.47
CA SER A 65 -8.22 -16.71 13.33
C SER A 65 -7.81 -15.30 12.88
N CYS A 66 -6.97 -14.60 13.64
CA CYS A 66 -6.51 -13.26 13.25
C CYS A 66 -5.62 -13.35 11.99
N PRO A 67 -5.80 -12.48 10.98
CA PRO A 67 -4.98 -12.52 9.76
C PRO A 67 -3.53 -12.05 9.98
N TYR A 68 -3.24 -11.36 11.09
CA TYR A 68 -1.92 -10.80 11.41
C TYR A 68 -1.18 -11.56 12.51
N THR A 69 -1.57 -12.80 12.80
CA THR A 69 -0.89 -13.68 13.74
C THR A 69 -0.50 -14.96 13.04
N GLY A 70 0.56 -15.63 13.50
CA GLY A 70 0.95 -16.95 12.96
C GLY A 70 1.28 -16.95 11.46
N SER A 71 1.74 -15.82 10.92
CA SER A 71 2.08 -15.65 9.50
C SER A 71 3.32 -16.46 9.09
N ASP A 72 4.13 -16.85 10.06
CA ASP A 72 5.24 -17.80 9.96
C ASP A 72 4.76 -19.26 9.83
N ILE A 73 3.60 -19.58 10.40
CA ILE A 73 3.01 -20.93 10.38
C ILE A 73 2.07 -21.11 9.18
N ILE A 74 1.20 -20.12 8.96
CA ILE A 74 0.27 -20.06 7.82
C ILE A 74 0.60 -18.81 7.01
N PRO A 75 1.65 -18.86 6.18
CA PRO A 75 1.99 -17.73 5.31
C PRO A 75 0.93 -17.53 4.23
N ILE A 76 0.83 -16.30 3.71
CA ILE A 76 -0.11 -15.96 2.62
C ILE A 76 0.08 -16.87 1.41
N SER A 77 1.31 -17.29 1.10
CA SER A 77 1.61 -18.22 0.01
C SER A 77 1.02 -19.62 0.22
N LEU A 78 0.81 -20.04 1.47
CA LEU A 78 0.14 -21.30 1.79
C LEU A 78 -1.38 -21.16 1.65
N LEU A 79 -1.96 -20.06 2.16
CA LEU A 79 -3.38 -19.75 1.98
C LEU A 79 -3.75 -19.67 0.50
N ASP A 80 -2.91 -19.04 -0.32
CA ASP A 80 -3.10 -18.94 -1.77
C ASP A 80 -3.23 -20.31 -2.43
N ARG A 81 -2.37 -21.27 -2.07
CA ARG A 81 -2.44 -22.65 -2.59
C ARG A 81 -3.73 -23.37 -2.18
N TRP A 82 -4.15 -23.20 -0.93
CA TRP A 82 -5.38 -23.83 -0.43
C TRP A 82 -6.63 -23.25 -1.10
N VAL A 83 -6.70 -21.94 -1.29
CA VAL A 83 -7.84 -21.26 -1.90
C VAL A 83 -7.99 -21.62 -3.39
N HIS A 84 -6.87 -21.76 -4.10
CA HIS A 84 -6.87 -22.03 -5.53
C HIS A 84 -6.73 -23.51 -5.89
N ASP A 85 -6.79 -24.41 -4.90
CA ASP A 85 -6.72 -25.88 -5.01
C ASP A 85 -5.52 -26.38 -5.84
N LEU A 86 -4.34 -25.84 -5.54
CA LEU A 86 -3.13 -26.07 -6.34
C LEU A 86 -2.23 -27.15 -5.71
N PRO A 87 -1.98 -28.29 -6.40
CA PRO A 87 -1.11 -29.35 -5.89
C PRO A 87 0.38 -28.98 -5.96
N SER A 88 0.79 -28.07 -6.85
CA SER A 88 2.18 -27.60 -7.01
C SER A 88 2.25 -26.20 -7.64
N ARG A 89 3.40 -25.53 -7.52
CA ARG A 89 3.69 -24.25 -8.17
C ARG A 89 3.81 -24.46 -9.68
N ASP A 90 3.07 -23.69 -10.49
CA ASP A 90 3.26 -23.65 -11.94
C ASP A 90 4.27 -22.54 -12.27
N GLU A 91 5.48 -22.91 -12.69
CA GLU A 91 6.54 -21.94 -13.00
C GLU A 91 6.24 -21.09 -14.25
N ASN A 92 5.29 -21.52 -15.09
CA ASN A 92 4.87 -20.78 -16.29
C ASN A 92 3.69 -19.83 -16.04
N ASN A 93 3.04 -19.93 -14.88
CA ASN A 93 1.95 -19.06 -14.48
C ASN A 93 2.39 -18.18 -13.30
N GLU A 94 2.54 -16.88 -13.56
CA GLU A 94 3.03 -15.92 -12.56
C GLU A 94 2.18 -15.83 -11.29
N PHE A 95 0.89 -16.19 -11.36
CA PHE A 95 -0.03 -16.24 -10.22
C PHE A 95 -0.23 -17.65 -9.67
N ASN A 96 0.33 -18.68 -10.32
CA ASN A 96 0.10 -20.11 -10.08
C ASN A 96 -1.36 -20.58 -10.31
N HIS A 97 -2.29 -19.70 -10.66
CA HIS A 97 -3.69 -20.01 -10.99
C HIS A 97 -4.17 -19.16 -12.16
N ASP A 98 -5.26 -19.58 -12.83
CA ASP A 98 -5.85 -18.79 -13.90
C ASP A 98 -6.38 -17.45 -13.36
N VAL A 99 -5.91 -16.35 -13.95
CA VAL A 99 -6.38 -15.01 -13.64
C VAL A 99 -7.02 -14.40 -14.87
N LEU A 100 -8.32 -14.13 -14.80
CA LEU A 100 -9.06 -13.41 -15.83
C LEU A 100 -9.29 -11.96 -15.36
N ILE A 101 -8.75 -10.99 -16.10
CA ILE A 101 -8.90 -9.57 -15.81
C ILE A 101 -9.68 -8.89 -16.91
N LEU A 102 -10.80 -8.27 -16.56
CA LEU A 102 -11.71 -7.60 -17.48
C LEU A 102 -12.33 -6.36 -16.83
N ALA A 103 -12.86 -5.47 -17.65
CA ALA A 103 -13.75 -4.42 -17.17
C ALA A 103 -15.20 -4.94 -17.17
N ALA A 104 -15.97 -4.58 -16.15
CA ALA A 104 -17.37 -4.95 -16.01
C ALA A 104 -18.23 -3.80 -15.47
N ARG A 105 -19.52 -3.79 -15.80
CA ARG A 105 -20.51 -2.93 -15.15
C ARG A 105 -21.86 -3.62 -15.07
N TYR A 106 -22.70 -3.13 -14.14
CA TYR A 106 -24.09 -3.55 -14.02
C TYR A 106 -24.89 -3.19 -15.26
N ALA A 107 -25.68 -4.13 -15.76
CA ALA A 107 -26.51 -4.01 -16.96
C ALA A 107 -28.00 -4.33 -16.71
N GLY A 108 -28.41 -4.50 -15.45
CA GLY A 108 -29.81 -4.76 -15.08
C GLY A 108 -30.76 -3.58 -15.28
N GLN A 109 -32.05 -3.78 -15.00
CA GLN A 109 -33.12 -2.84 -15.32
C GLN A 109 -33.07 -1.51 -14.56
N GLN A 110 -32.49 -1.48 -13.36
CA GLN A 110 -32.29 -0.22 -12.63
C GLN A 110 -31.07 0.52 -13.20
N PRO A 111 -31.19 1.85 -13.43
CA PRO A 111 -30.09 2.61 -14.01
C PRO A 111 -28.85 2.54 -13.11
N ALA A 112 -27.67 2.39 -13.74
CA ALA A 112 -26.37 2.37 -13.07
C ALA A 112 -26.02 3.66 -12.28
N THR A 113 -26.93 4.65 -12.27
CA THR A 113 -26.79 5.89 -11.52
C THR A 113 -26.89 5.62 -10.03
N GLY A 114 -25.76 5.67 -9.33
CA GLY A 114 -25.68 5.46 -7.88
C GLY A 114 -24.78 4.32 -7.44
N PHE A 115 -24.07 3.65 -8.34
CA PHE A 115 -22.99 2.72 -7.97
C PHE A 115 -21.65 3.42 -7.87
N HIS A 116 -20.81 2.90 -6.97
CA HIS A 116 -19.40 3.24 -6.98
C HIS A 116 -18.71 2.49 -8.13
N GLY A 117 -18.17 3.22 -9.11
CA GLY A 117 -17.62 2.61 -10.33
C GLY A 117 -18.68 2.03 -11.26
N GLY A 118 -18.55 0.75 -11.64
CA GLY A 118 -19.47 0.08 -12.55
C GLY A 118 -20.61 -0.68 -11.88
N GLY A 119 -20.60 -0.86 -10.55
CA GLY A 119 -21.61 -1.65 -9.83
C GLY A 119 -21.63 -3.13 -10.19
N ALA A 120 -20.55 -3.66 -10.78
CA ALA A 120 -20.48 -5.04 -11.24
C ALA A 120 -20.71 -6.04 -10.10
N GLU A 121 -20.28 -5.71 -8.88
CA GLU A 121 -20.52 -6.51 -7.67
C GLU A 121 -22.02 -6.79 -7.43
N ALA A 122 -22.89 -5.80 -7.66
CA ALA A 122 -24.33 -5.99 -7.49
C ALA A 122 -24.87 -7.03 -8.47
N GLY A 123 -24.48 -6.93 -9.75
CA GLY A 123 -24.91 -7.89 -10.77
C GLY A 123 -24.39 -9.31 -10.51
N LEU A 124 -23.16 -9.44 -10.02
CA LEU A 124 -22.58 -10.74 -9.61
C LEU A 124 -23.36 -11.37 -8.45
N LEU A 125 -23.69 -10.58 -7.42
CA LEU A 125 -24.43 -11.05 -6.24
C LEU A 125 -25.87 -11.41 -6.57
N ILE A 126 -26.57 -10.60 -7.37
CA ILE A 126 -27.94 -10.88 -7.81
C ILE A 126 -27.98 -12.18 -8.63
N ALA A 127 -27.03 -12.37 -9.54
CA ALA A 127 -26.95 -13.60 -10.32
C ALA A 127 -26.65 -14.83 -9.44
N ALA A 128 -25.75 -14.70 -8.47
CA ALA A 128 -25.45 -15.77 -7.53
C ALA A 128 -26.68 -16.15 -6.67
N LEU A 129 -27.44 -15.16 -6.22
CA LEU A 129 -28.68 -15.35 -5.44
C LEU A 129 -29.74 -16.05 -6.29
N ARG A 130 -30.01 -15.57 -7.51
CA ARG A 130 -30.99 -16.16 -8.43
C ARG A 130 -30.64 -17.59 -8.85
N ALA A 131 -29.35 -17.88 -8.99
CA ALA A 131 -28.86 -19.20 -9.32
C ALA A 131 -28.80 -20.15 -8.11
N GLY A 132 -29.20 -19.71 -6.90
CA GLY A 132 -29.16 -20.50 -5.67
C GLY A 132 -27.74 -20.87 -5.23
N MET A 133 -26.72 -20.12 -5.67
CA MET A 133 -25.34 -20.32 -5.23
C MET A 133 -25.10 -19.73 -3.83
N ILE A 134 -25.92 -18.75 -3.47
CA ILE A 134 -25.97 -18.08 -2.18
C ILE A 134 -27.43 -17.85 -1.79
N ASP A 135 -27.69 -17.73 -0.49
CA ASP A 135 -28.98 -17.36 0.10
C ASP A 135 -28.92 -16.05 0.91
N GLY A 136 -27.72 -15.47 1.09
CA GLY A 136 -27.56 -14.16 1.72
C GLY A 136 -26.22 -13.49 1.42
N VAL A 137 -26.14 -12.19 1.62
CA VAL A 137 -24.94 -11.37 1.39
C VAL A 137 -24.61 -10.58 2.66
N ILE A 138 -23.42 -10.81 3.20
CA ILE A 138 -22.85 -10.01 4.27
C ILE A 138 -22.30 -8.70 3.68
N THR A 139 -22.86 -7.58 4.12
CA THR A 139 -22.49 -6.23 3.70
C THR A 139 -22.62 -5.23 4.87
N SER A 140 -22.40 -3.94 4.64
CA SER A 140 -22.64 -2.91 5.65
C SER A 140 -23.23 -1.63 5.07
N HIS A 141 -23.66 -0.74 5.96
CA HIS A 141 -24.09 0.60 5.62
C HIS A 141 -22.96 1.61 5.83
N VAL A 142 -22.98 2.72 5.10
CA VAL A 142 -22.00 3.81 5.24
C VAL A 142 -22.04 4.42 6.65
N THR A 143 -23.20 4.40 7.30
CA THR A 143 -23.45 5.02 8.61
C THR A 143 -23.34 4.05 9.79
N SER A 144 -23.01 2.77 9.56
CA SER A 144 -22.94 1.75 10.59
C SER A 144 -21.75 0.81 10.40
N ASP A 145 -20.98 0.61 11.48
CA ASP A 145 -19.90 -0.37 11.54
C ASP A 145 -20.41 -1.81 11.76
N ALA A 146 -21.70 -2.00 12.04
CA ALA A 146 -22.28 -3.32 12.22
C ALA A 146 -22.64 -3.92 10.85
N PRO A 147 -22.21 -5.16 10.53
CA PRO A 147 -22.60 -5.82 9.30
C PRO A 147 -24.09 -6.18 9.32
N VAL A 148 -24.69 -6.12 8.14
CA VAL A 148 -26.06 -6.54 7.84
C VAL A 148 -26.02 -7.67 6.82
N ILE A 149 -27.06 -8.51 6.83
CA ILE A 149 -27.25 -9.55 5.83
C ILE A 149 -28.43 -9.11 4.97
N VAL A 150 -28.25 -9.16 3.65
CA VAL A 150 -29.31 -8.92 2.68
C VAL A 150 -29.49 -10.16 1.82
N ASP A 151 -30.73 -10.54 1.58
CA ASP A 151 -31.16 -11.78 0.93
C ASP A 151 -32.09 -11.50 -0.27
N ASP A 152 -32.23 -10.24 -0.66
CA ASP A 152 -33.04 -9.80 -1.79
C ASP A 152 -32.30 -8.81 -2.71
N GLU A 153 -32.76 -8.71 -3.96
CA GLU A 153 -32.16 -7.86 -5.00
C GLU A 153 -32.17 -6.37 -4.63
N ALA A 154 -33.24 -5.87 -4.00
CA ALA A 154 -33.33 -4.46 -3.61
C ALA A 154 -32.33 -4.11 -2.50
N GLY A 155 -32.13 -5.01 -1.54
CA GLY A 155 -31.13 -4.96 -0.49
C GLY A 155 -29.72 -4.94 -1.06
N ILE A 156 -29.42 -5.83 -2.01
CA ILE A 156 -28.12 -5.86 -2.71
C ILE A 156 -27.87 -4.55 -3.45
N LEU A 157 -28.82 -4.08 -4.25
CA LEU A 157 -28.70 -2.83 -5.01
C LEU A 157 -28.53 -1.61 -4.10
N LYS A 158 -29.18 -1.60 -2.93
CA LYS A 158 -29.04 -0.54 -1.93
C LYS A 158 -27.66 -0.58 -1.27
N ALA A 159 -27.16 -1.77 -0.94
CA ALA A 159 -25.86 -1.96 -0.29
C ALA A 159 -24.67 -1.68 -1.23
N ALA A 160 -24.83 -1.86 -2.53
CA ALA A 160 -23.80 -1.57 -3.53
C ALA A 160 -23.66 -0.06 -3.85
N ARG A 161 -24.38 0.82 -3.16
CA ARG A 161 -24.28 2.27 -3.34
C ARG A 161 -23.13 2.85 -2.53
N GLY A 162 -22.24 3.57 -3.20
CA GLY A 162 -21.08 4.23 -2.59
C GLY A 162 -19.96 3.26 -2.22
N THR A 163 -18.91 3.78 -1.58
CA THR A 163 -17.80 3.01 -1.05
C THR A 163 -18.04 2.80 0.45
N PRO A 164 -18.62 1.65 0.88
CA PRO A 164 -18.77 1.40 2.29
C PRO A 164 -17.38 1.16 2.89
N PHE A 165 -16.99 1.95 3.88
CA PHE A 165 -15.81 1.67 4.71
C PHE A 165 -16.12 0.61 5.76
N THR A 166 -16.73 -0.50 5.32
CA THR A 166 -17.20 -1.59 6.19
C THR A 166 -16.11 -2.04 7.13
N ASN A 167 -16.47 -2.15 8.41
CA ASN A 167 -15.69 -2.85 9.41
C ASN A 167 -16.47 -4.07 9.89
N ALA A 168 -15.73 -5.03 10.43
CA ALA A 168 -16.20 -6.24 11.08
C ALA A 168 -17.12 -7.16 10.26
N PRO A 169 -16.91 -7.35 8.94
CA PRO A 169 -17.83 -8.14 8.13
C PRO A 169 -17.94 -9.60 8.63
N LEU A 170 -16.89 -10.17 9.23
CA LEU A 170 -16.92 -11.55 9.74
C LEU A 170 -17.61 -11.70 11.10
N SER A 171 -18.06 -10.61 11.73
CA SER A 171 -18.61 -10.65 13.10
C SER A 171 -20.05 -11.17 13.20
N CYS A 172 -20.74 -11.34 12.06
CA CYS A 172 -22.14 -11.78 12.05
C CYS A 172 -22.37 -13.20 11.53
N ILE A 173 -21.34 -13.96 11.16
CA ILE A 173 -21.53 -15.30 10.57
C ILE A 173 -22.25 -16.23 11.56
N ALA A 174 -21.89 -16.21 12.84
CA ALA A 174 -22.58 -16.99 13.88
C ALA A 174 -24.08 -16.65 13.97
N ARG A 175 -24.43 -15.36 13.84
CA ARG A 175 -25.82 -14.90 13.80
C ARG A 175 -26.52 -15.37 12.53
N ALA A 176 -25.85 -15.27 11.38
CA ALA A 176 -26.40 -15.76 10.10
C ALA A 176 -26.82 -17.23 10.18
N ILE A 177 -26.01 -18.07 10.85
CA ILE A 177 -26.34 -19.48 11.06
C ILE A 177 -27.60 -19.63 11.89
N ALA A 178 -27.70 -18.89 13.00
CA ALA A 178 -28.87 -18.92 13.86
C ALA A 178 -30.14 -18.44 13.13
N ASP A 179 -29.98 -17.53 12.16
CA ASP A 179 -31.05 -17.02 11.32
C ASP A 179 -31.40 -17.96 10.14
N GLY A 180 -30.67 -19.07 9.96
CA GLY A 180 -30.99 -20.15 9.01
C GLY A 180 -30.30 -20.04 7.64
N TYR A 181 -29.28 -19.20 7.49
CA TYR A 181 -28.50 -19.11 6.24
C TYR A 181 -27.54 -20.29 6.08
N GLU A 182 -27.43 -20.83 4.86
CA GLU A 182 -26.62 -21.98 4.49
C GLU A 182 -25.52 -21.64 3.48
N ALA A 183 -25.64 -20.55 2.72
CA ALA A 183 -24.70 -20.18 1.67
C ALA A 183 -24.55 -18.66 1.52
N LEU A 184 -23.57 -18.07 2.19
CA LEU A 184 -23.36 -16.62 2.23
C LEU A 184 -22.33 -16.14 1.20
N ALA A 185 -22.58 -14.96 0.62
CA ALA A 185 -21.54 -14.15 0.03
C ALA A 185 -20.94 -13.18 1.06
N LEU A 186 -19.63 -13.01 1.03
CA LEU A 186 -18.91 -11.98 1.80
C LEU A 186 -18.28 -10.96 0.85
N ILE A 187 -18.52 -9.68 1.11
CA ILE A 187 -17.76 -8.59 0.50
C ILE A 187 -16.70 -8.11 1.51
N GLY A 188 -15.44 -8.12 1.12
CA GLY A 188 -14.34 -7.73 2.01
C GLY A 188 -13.10 -7.22 1.29
N SER A 189 -12.30 -6.43 1.98
CA SER A 189 -10.94 -6.05 1.55
C SER A 189 -9.95 -7.20 1.74
N GLY A 190 -8.76 -7.11 1.15
CA GLY A 190 -7.77 -8.20 1.18
C GLY A 190 -7.47 -8.76 2.57
N CYS A 191 -7.36 -7.92 3.61
CA CYS A 191 -7.12 -8.40 4.97
C CYS A 191 -8.34 -9.07 5.63
N GLU A 192 -9.57 -8.76 5.22
CA GLU A 192 -10.79 -9.44 5.66
C GLU A 192 -10.98 -10.77 4.94
N ILE A 193 -10.70 -10.81 3.63
CA ILE A 193 -10.69 -12.06 2.86
C ILE A 193 -9.59 -12.99 3.37
N GLN A 194 -8.40 -12.46 3.69
CA GLN A 194 -7.35 -13.26 4.33
C GLN A 194 -7.81 -13.86 5.66
N ALA A 195 -8.52 -13.09 6.49
CA ALA A 195 -9.08 -13.60 7.73
C ALA A 195 -10.09 -14.72 7.48
N LEU A 196 -11.02 -14.52 6.52
CA LEU A 196 -11.97 -15.55 6.11
C LEU A 196 -11.26 -16.84 5.69
N ARG A 197 -10.30 -16.75 4.75
CA ARG A 197 -9.61 -17.93 4.22
C ARG A 197 -8.76 -18.61 5.27
N LYS A 198 -8.19 -17.86 6.21
CA LYS A 198 -7.51 -18.44 7.37
C LYS A 198 -8.49 -19.21 8.25
N MET A 199 -9.70 -18.68 8.50
CA MET A 199 -10.72 -19.39 9.28
C MET A 199 -11.22 -20.66 8.59
N GLN A 200 -11.39 -20.64 7.26
CA GLN A 200 -11.82 -21.80 6.47
C GLN A 200 -10.74 -22.90 6.38
N ASN A 201 -9.46 -22.54 6.40
CA ASN A 201 -8.37 -23.48 6.08
C ASN A 201 -7.44 -23.80 7.25
N HIS A 202 -7.69 -23.28 8.47
CA HIS A 202 -6.79 -23.54 9.60
C HIS A 202 -6.88 -25.02 10.01
N PRO A 203 -5.87 -25.87 9.75
CA PRO A 203 -6.04 -27.32 9.82
C PRO A 203 -6.19 -27.86 11.26
N ALA A 204 -5.75 -27.06 12.24
CA ALA A 204 -5.91 -27.39 13.64
C ALA A 204 -7.11 -26.72 14.31
N VAL A 205 -7.75 -25.71 13.69
CA VAL A 205 -8.88 -24.98 14.28
C VAL A 205 -10.08 -25.27 13.38
N ASP A 206 -10.83 -26.29 13.77
CA ASP A 206 -12.01 -26.71 13.02
C ASP A 206 -13.15 -25.71 13.24
N LEU A 207 -13.50 -25.00 12.16
CA LEU A 207 -14.56 -24.00 12.15
C LEU A 207 -15.45 -24.21 10.93
N GLU A 208 -15.92 -25.45 10.70
CA GLU A 208 -16.83 -25.86 9.58
C GLU A 208 -17.88 -24.80 9.22
N VAL A 209 -18.37 -24.06 10.22
CA VAL A 209 -19.26 -22.89 10.10
C VAL A 209 -18.78 -21.77 9.15
N HIS A 210 -17.52 -21.72 8.73
CA HIS A 210 -17.00 -20.74 7.77
C HIS A 210 -17.10 -21.21 6.32
N ASP A 211 -17.30 -22.51 6.09
CA ASP A 211 -17.55 -23.06 4.76
C ASP A 211 -18.91 -22.60 4.21
N LEU A 212 -19.78 -22.08 5.08
CA LEU A 212 -21.01 -21.37 4.71
C LEU A 212 -20.76 -20.12 3.87
N VAL A 213 -19.58 -19.48 3.99
CA VAL A 213 -19.22 -18.41 3.06
C VAL A 213 -18.75 -19.05 1.75
N SER A 214 -19.71 -19.32 0.87
CA SER A 214 -19.51 -20.02 -0.39
C SER A 214 -18.99 -19.13 -1.52
N LEU A 215 -19.05 -17.80 -1.33
CA LEU A 215 -18.57 -16.79 -2.28
C LEU A 215 -17.87 -15.63 -1.58
N ALA A 216 -16.60 -15.39 -1.90
CA ALA A 216 -15.83 -14.26 -1.43
C ALA A 216 -15.59 -13.24 -2.56
N ILE A 217 -16.19 -12.05 -2.43
CA ILE A 217 -15.95 -10.90 -3.31
C ILE A 217 -14.96 -9.94 -2.63
N GLY A 218 -13.80 -9.77 -3.26
CA GLY A 218 -12.70 -8.96 -2.74
C GLY A 218 -12.70 -7.53 -3.29
N SER A 219 -12.82 -6.50 -2.47
CA SER A 219 -12.69 -5.11 -2.95
C SER A 219 -11.24 -4.68 -3.10
N PHE A 220 -10.91 -3.96 -4.19
CA PHE A 220 -9.64 -3.23 -4.25
C PHE A 220 -9.59 -2.25 -3.10
N CYS A 221 -8.53 -2.30 -2.31
CA CYS A 221 -8.47 -1.58 -1.05
C CYS A 221 -7.05 -1.08 -0.79
N PHE A 222 -6.88 0.23 -0.82
CA PHE A 222 -5.60 0.87 -0.50
C PHE A 222 -5.60 1.52 0.88
N PHE A 223 -6.74 1.67 1.54
CA PHE A 223 -6.81 1.86 2.99
C PHE A 223 -8.26 1.69 3.42
N LYS A 224 -8.45 1.53 4.73
CA LYS A 224 -9.75 1.71 5.36
C LYS A 224 -9.58 2.70 6.51
N PRO A 225 -10.53 3.62 6.68
CA PRO A 225 -10.49 4.53 7.80
C PRO A 225 -10.79 3.79 9.11
N LYS A 226 -10.18 4.25 10.20
CA LYS A 226 -10.54 3.85 11.56
C LYS A 226 -11.81 4.61 11.93
N PRO A 227 -12.91 3.96 12.40
CA PRO A 227 -14.18 4.63 12.68
C PRO A 227 -14.02 5.91 13.49
N SER A 228 -13.29 5.85 14.61
CA SER A 228 -13.07 7.00 15.47
C SER A 228 -12.37 8.16 14.76
N LYS A 229 -11.35 7.88 13.94
CA LYS A 229 -10.63 8.93 13.19
C LYS A 229 -11.51 9.51 12.08
N PHE A 230 -12.31 8.66 11.44
CA PHE A 230 -13.22 9.08 10.38
C PHE A 230 -14.30 10.03 10.91
N THR A 231 -14.91 9.69 12.05
CA THR A 231 -15.89 10.57 12.71
C THR A 231 -15.27 11.92 13.06
N THR A 232 -14.05 11.95 13.60
CA THR A 232 -13.32 13.20 13.88
C THR A 232 -13.08 14.01 12.60
N PHE A 233 -12.56 13.38 11.55
CA PHE A 233 -12.30 14.02 10.26
C PHE A 233 -13.57 14.62 9.64
N LEU A 234 -14.67 13.88 9.64
CA LEU A 234 -15.95 14.38 9.15
C LEU A 234 -16.43 15.60 9.95
N GLY A 235 -16.29 15.56 11.29
CA GLY A 235 -16.61 16.69 12.16
C GLY A 235 -15.78 17.94 11.85
N GLU A 236 -14.47 17.79 11.60
CA GLU A 236 -13.59 18.89 11.16
C GLU A 236 -13.99 19.46 9.79
N LYS A 237 -14.61 18.64 8.94
CA LYS A 237 -15.19 19.04 7.66
C LYS A 237 -16.62 19.58 7.74
N GLY A 238 -17.20 19.64 8.95
CA GLY A 238 -18.60 20.05 9.14
C GLY A 238 -19.62 19.06 8.55
N VAL A 239 -19.23 17.79 8.40
CA VAL A 239 -20.07 16.72 7.86
C VAL A 239 -20.59 15.85 9.01
N ASP A 240 -21.91 15.73 9.13
CA ASP A 240 -22.54 14.81 10.08
C ASP A 240 -22.66 13.41 9.47
N LEU A 241 -21.99 12.43 10.09
CA LEU A 241 -21.99 11.02 9.71
C LEU A 241 -23.42 10.46 9.56
N ALA A 242 -24.37 10.87 10.40
CA ALA A 242 -25.74 10.35 10.36
C ALA A 242 -26.52 10.81 9.11
N THR A 243 -26.05 11.87 8.45
CA THR A 243 -26.68 12.47 7.27
C THR A 243 -26.03 12.06 5.95
N ILE A 244 -24.95 11.27 6.01
CA ILE A 244 -24.22 10.81 4.82
C ILE A 244 -25.08 9.82 4.03
N ASP A 245 -25.29 10.13 2.75
CA ASP A 245 -25.93 9.23 1.79
C ASP A 245 -24.95 8.71 0.73
N TRP A 246 -23.78 9.33 0.59
CA TRP A 246 -22.78 8.96 -0.42
C TRP A 246 -21.35 9.24 0.03
N ILE A 247 -20.47 8.28 -0.24
CA ILE A 247 -19.02 8.45 -0.28
C ILE A 247 -18.57 7.73 -1.55
N GLY A 248 -17.84 8.41 -2.42
CA GLY A 248 -17.32 7.80 -3.64
C GLY A 248 -16.20 8.62 -4.24
N HIS A 249 -15.61 8.11 -5.31
CA HIS A 249 -14.60 8.83 -6.07
C HIS A 249 -15.25 9.98 -6.84
N ASP A 250 -14.64 11.16 -6.75
CA ASP A 250 -15.01 12.33 -7.53
C ASP A 250 -14.69 12.11 -9.02
N LYS A 251 -15.24 12.96 -9.89
CA LYS A 251 -14.88 12.97 -11.32
C LYS A 251 -13.41 13.34 -11.56
N THR A 252 -12.79 14.03 -10.61
CA THR A 252 -11.36 14.33 -10.60
C THR A 252 -10.59 13.16 -9.99
N PRO A 253 -9.49 12.68 -10.61
CA PRO A 253 -8.68 11.59 -10.08
C PRO A 253 -8.25 11.81 -8.62
N PHE A 254 -8.24 10.73 -7.84
CA PHE A 254 -7.72 10.66 -6.47
C PHE A 254 -8.37 11.65 -5.49
N LYS A 255 -9.65 11.96 -5.71
CA LYS A 255 -10.49 12.74 -4.79
C LYS A 255 -11.77 11.96 -4.48
N TYR A 256 -12.35 12.23 -3.31
CA TYR A 256 -13.64 11.69 -2.90
C TYR A 256 -14.67 12.82 -2.78
N ASP A 257 -15.90 12.55 -3.20
CA ASP A 257 -17.06 13.38 -2.89
C ASP A 257 -17.87 12.73 -1.76
N ILE A 258 -18.07 13.47 -0.68
CA ILE A 258 -18.87 13.05 0.48
C ILE A 258 -20.16 13.87 0.42
N ARG A 259 -21.31 13.20 0.27
CA ARG A 259 -22.62 13.88 0.23
C ARG A 259 -23.37 13.63 1.53
N ALA A 260 -23.79 14.71 2.15
CA ALA A 260 -24.43 14.69 3.45
C ALA A 260 -25.40 15.86 3.58
N GLY A 261 -26.66 15.57 3.93
CA GLY A 261 -27.67 16.61 4.16
C GLY A 261 -27.87 17.57 2.99
N GLY A 262 -27.68 17.10 1.74
CA GLY A 262 -27.79 17.93 0.53
C GLY A 262 -26.57 18.79 0.19
N THR A 263 -25.49 18.70 0.96
CA THR A 263 -24.19 19.33 0.64
C THR A 263 -23.20 18.30 0.11
N THR A 264 -22.17 18.76 -0.62
CA THR A 264 -21.09 17.91 -1.13
C THR A 264 -19.75 18.49 -0.71
N THR A 265 -18.96 17.68 -0.02
CA THR A 265 -17.61 18.01 0.42
C THR A 265 -16.61 17.19 -0.39
N ILE A 266 -15.71 17.85 -1.10
CA ILE A 266 -14.65 17.20 -1.86
C ILE A 266 -13.39 17.15 -1.00
N VAL A 267 -12.81 15.96 -0.85
CA VAL A 267 -11.56 15.74 -0.11
C VAL A 267 -10.56 14.99 -0.99
N SER A 268 -9.27 15.28 -0.81
CA SER A 268 -8.25 14.49 -1.52
C SER A 268 -8.09 13.11 -0.86
N LEU A 269 -7.67 12.11 -1.65
CA LEU A 269 -7.38 10.79 -1.12
C LEU A 269 -6.26 10.84 -0.06
N ASN A 270 -5.22 11.65 -0.28
CA ASN A 270 -4.10 11.78 0.64
C ASN A 270 -4.54 12.34 1.99
N GLU A 271 -5.38 13.38 1.96
CA GLU A 271 -5.97 13.97 3.15
C GLU A 271 -6.78 12.96 3.95
N LEU A 272 -7.66 12.20 3.26
CA LEU A 272 -8.47 11.17 3.90
C LEU A 272 -7.60 10.03 4.45
N TYR A 273 -6.58 9.61 3.72
CA TYR A 273 -5.62 8.58 4.14
C TYR A 273 -4.86 9.01 5.39
N ASP A 274 -4.23 10.19 5.36
CA ASP A 274 -3.40 10.70 6.45
C ASP A 274 -4.21 10.93 7.73
N ALA A 275 -5.43 11.45 7.61
CA ALA A 275 -6.31 11.68 8.75
C ALA A 275 -6.89 10.38 9.31
N CYS A 276 -7.27 9.43 8.46
CA CYS A 276 -8.20 8.38 8.86
C CYS A 276 -7.64 6.95 8.82
N ALA A 277 -6.57 6.66 8.08
CA ALA A 277 -6.13 5.28 7.87
C ALA A 277 -5.89 4.52 9.20
N LYS A 278 -6.32 3.25 9.22
CA LYS A 278 -5.99 2.29 10.30
C LYS A 278 -4.50 1.97 10.30
N GLY A 279 -3.89 1.75 11.46
CA GLY A 279 -2.48 1.35 11.56
C GLY A 279 -2.16 0.07 10.77
N SER A 280 -3.07 -0.91 10.74
CA SER A 280 -2.98 -2.11 9.88
C SER A 280 -2.79 -1.81 8.38
N CYS A 281 -3.21 -0.64 7.91
CA CYS A 281 -3.01 -0.25 6.51
C CYS A 281 -1.56 0.16 6.19
N LEU A 282 -0.73 0.43 7.19
CA LEU A 282 0.69 0.82 7.05
C LEU A 282 1.61 -0.37 6.76
N SER A 283 1.15 -1.59 6.99
CA SER A 283 1.90 -2.83 6.72
C SER A 283 1.16 -3.79 5.78
N CYS A 284 0.01 -3.37 5.23
CA CYS A 284 -0.81 -4.18 4.32
C CYS A 284 -0.16 -4.34 2.94
N ALA A 285 -0.01 -5.59 2.48
CA ALA A 285 0.63 -5.95 1.21
C ALA A 285 -0.37 -6.38 0.11
N ASP A 286 -1.68 -6.38 0.37
CA ASP A 286 -2.69 -6.85 -0.59
C ASP A 286 -3.70 -5.76 -0.96
N GLY A 287 -3.48 -5.12 -2.11
CA GLY A 287 -4.38 -4.10 -2.64
C GLY A 287 -5.53 -4.64 -3.48
N THR A 288 -5.49 -5.92 -3.87
CA THR A 288 -6.43 -6.51 -4.86
C THR A 288 -7.22 -7.69 -4.30
N ALA A 289 -7.12 -7.99 -3.00
CA ALA A 289 -7.76 -9.15 -2.38
C ALA A 289 -7.45 -10.45 -3.14
N GLY A 290 -6.17 -10.85 -3.14
CA GLY A 290 -5.66 -11.98 -3.93
C GLY A 290 -6.27 -13.34 -3.58
N LEU A 291 -6.88 -13.46 -2.40
CA LEU A 291 -7.50 -14.68 -1.89
C LEU A 291 -9.04 -14.74 -2.11
N ALA A 292 -9.60 -13.78 -2.85
CA ALA A 292 -11.02 -13.74 -3.20
C ALA A 292 -11.34 -14.64 -4.40
N ASP A 293 -12.61 -15.02 -4.55
CA ASP A 293 -13.09 -15.72 -5.75
C ASP A 293 -13.11 -14.76 -6.95
N ILE A 294 -13.61 -13.55 -6.70
CA ILE A 294 -13.60 -12.42 -7.63
C ILE A 294 -13.16 -11.18 -6.87
N SER A 295 -12.17 -10.47 -7.39
CA SER A 295 -11.81 -9.14 -6.91
C SER A 295 -12.50 -8.07 -7.76
N VAL A 296 -13.02 -7.01 -7.15
CA VAL A 296 -13.69 -5.89 -7.82
C VAL A 296 -13.03 -4.59 -7.40
N GLY A 297 -12.66 -3.75 -8.37
CA GLY A 297 -12.02 -2.47 -8.11
C GLY A 297 -12.52 -1.34 -8.99
N VAL A 298 -12.50 -0.13 -8.45
CA VAL A 298 -12.74 1.10 -9.21
C VAL A 298 -11.41 1.76 -9.50
N ILE A 299 -11.22 2.18 -10.75
CA ILE A 299 -10.02 2.91 -11.18
C ILE A 299 -10.48 4.17 -11.90
N ASP A 300 -9.97 5.33 -11.48
CA ASP A 300 -10.39 6.65 -11.99
C ASP A 300 -10.24 6.80 -13.51
N ALA A 301 -9.32 6.03 -14.12
CA ALA A 301 -9.12 5.97 -15.57
C ALA A 301 -10.30 5.30 -16.34
N MET A 302 -11.28 4.71 -15.64
CA MET A 302 -12.43 4.04 -16.22
C MET A 302 -13.75 4.44 -15.55
N PRO A 303 -14.22 5.70 -15.73
CA PRO A 303 -15.46 6.14 -15.12
C PRO A 303 -16.65 5.27 -15.58
N GLY A 304 -17.49 4.86 -14.62
CA GLY A 304 -18.67 4.02 -14.87
C GLY A 304 -18.38 2.53 -15.11
N TRP A 305 -17.15 2.08 -14.87
CA TRP A 305 -16.76 0.68 -14.98
C TRP A 305 -16.01 0.23 -13.71
N SER A 306 -16.11 -1.04 -13.39
CA SER A 306 -15.25 -1.71 -12.41
C SER A 306 -14.29 -2.64 -13.14
N VAL A 307 -13.14 -2.91 -12.53
CA VAL A 307 -12.23 -3.99 -12.95
C VAL A 307 -12.55 -5.23 -12.14
N LEU A 308 -12.73 -6.36 -12.83
CA LEU A 308 -12.82 -7.68 -12.20
C LEU A 308 -11.51 -8.42 -12.35
N ILE A 309 -11.08 -9.10 -11.28
CA ILE A 309 -10.06 -10.13 -11.31
C ILE A 309 -10.70 -11.44 -10.83
N VAL A 310 -10.97 -12.36 -11.75
CA VAL A 310 -11.58 -13.67 -11.43
C VAL A 310 -10.47 -14.70 -11.24
N ARG A 311 -10.50 -15.43 -10.12
CA ARG A 311 -9.41 -16.30 -9.67
C ARG A 311 -9.81 -17.77 -9.52
N THR A 312 -11.00 -18.03 -8.97
CA THR A 312 -11.44 -19.39 -8.63
C THR A 312 -12.49 -19.93 -9.58
N ALA A 313 -12.73 -21.25 -9.53
CA ALA A 313 -13.82 -21.89 -10.25
C ALA A 313 -15.19 -21.30 -9.88
N ARG A 314 -15.41 -21.03 -8.57
CA ARG A 314 -16.61 -20.36 -8.07
C ARG A 314 -16.77 -18.97 -8.69
N GLY A 315 -15.70 -18.18 -8.73
CA GLY A 315 -15.72 -16.86 -9.37
C GLY A 315 -16.07 -16.92 -10.85
N LYS A 316 -15.50 -17.89 -11.59
CA LYS A 316 -15.84 -18.12 -13.01
C LYS A 316 -17.32 -18.49 -13.20
N GLN A 317 -17.88 -19.32 -12.32
CA GLN A 317 -19.30 -19.70 -12.35
C GLN A 317 -20.23 -18.50 -12.14
N VAL A 318 -19.94 -17.66 -11.13
CA VAL A 318 -20.75 -16.46 -10.83
C VAL A 318 -20.68 -15.44 -11.96
N LEU A 319 -19.49 -15.16 -12.49
CA LEU A 319 -19.37 -14.25 -13.64
C LEU A 319 -20.15 -14.76 -14.86
N LYS A 320 -20.05 -16.07 -15.15
CA LYS A 320 -20.81 -16.68 -16.24
C LYS A 320 -22.31 -16.50 -16.05
N ALA A 321 -22.85 -16.83 -14.87
CA ALA A 321 -24.27 -16.63 -14.57
C ALA A 321 -24.69 -15.17 -14.77
N ALA A 322 -23.93 -14.22 -14.22
CA ALA A 322 -24.22 -12.79 -14.32
C ALA A 322 -24.23 -12.27 -15.77
N THR A 323 -23.29 -12.73 -16.61
CA THR A 323 -23.27 -12.37 -18.04
C THR A 323 -24.41 -13.01 -18.83
N GLN A 324 -24.78 -14.26 -18.52
CA GLN A 324 -25.86 -14.98 -19.20
C GLN A 324 -27.25 -14.39 -18.90
N GLU A 325 -27.46 -13.91 -17.67
CA GLU A 325 -28.68 -13.20 -17.29
C GLU A 325 -28.72 -11.74 -17.78
N GLY A 326 -27.64 -11.24 -18.39
CA GLY A 326 -27.53 -9.84 -18.80
C GLY A 326 -27.46 -8.86 -17.62
N LEU A 327 -27.10 -9.33 -16.42
CA LEU A 327 -26.93 -8.49 -15.23
C LEU A 327 -25.57 -7.79 -15.21
N VAL A 328 -24.57 -8.34 -15.89
CA VAL A 328 -23.23 -7.78 -16.01
C VAL A 328 -22.81 -7.77 -17.48
N GLU A 329 -22.42 -6.61 -17.97
CA GLU A 329 -21.69 -6.50 -19.23
C GLU A 329 -20.19 -6.42 -18.99
N THR A 330 -19.40 -6.91 -19.95
CA THR A 330 -17.94 -7.02 -19.83
C THR A 330 -17.23 -6.56 -21.10
N ARG A 331 -15.96 -6.15 -20.95
CA ARG A 331 -15.05 -5.87 -22.05
C ARG A 331 -13.59 -6.01 -21.65
N ASP A 332 -12.72 -6.15 -22.64
CA ASP A 332 -11.28 -6.16 -22.42
C ASP A 332 -10.76 -4.80 -21.92
N LEU A 333 -9.74 -4.87 -21.07
CA LEU A 333 -8.96 -3.70 -20.67
C LEU A 333 -7.95 -3.36 -21.76
N ASN A 334 -7.65 -2.07 -21.92
CA ASN A 334 -6.50 -1.67 -22.73
C ASN A 334 -5.19 -2.19 -22.08
N ALA A 335 -4.15 -2.37 -22.90
CA ALA A 335 -2.90 -3.00 -22.46
C ALA A 335 -2.24 -2.27 -21.28
N VAL A 336 -2.23 -0.93 -21.29
CA VAL A 336 -1.61 -0.12 -20.23
C VAL A 336 -2.32 -0.31 -18.90
N LEU A 337 -3.64 -0.27 -18.89
CA LEU A 337 -4.41 -0.41 -17.68
C LEU A 337 -4.40 -1.84 -17.16
N LYS A 338 -4.47 -2.83 -18.06
CA LYS A 338 -4.29 -4.23 -17.70
C LYS A 338 -2.94 -4.44 -17.01
N GLU A 339 -1.87 -3.85 -17.56
CA GLU A 339 -0.54 -3.91 -16.95
C GLU A 339 -0.47 -3.20 -15.59
N ASN A 340 -1.12 -2.04 -15.41
CA ASN A 340 -1.17 -1.39 -14.09
C ASN A 340 -1.92 -2.21 -13.04
N VAL A 341 -3.00 -2.90 -13.42
CA VAL A 341 -3.74 -3.82 -12.53
C VAL A 341 -2.88 -5.03 -12.19
N LEU A 342 -2.18 -5.59 -13.19
CA LEU A 342 -1.22 -6.67 -12.99
C LEU A 342 -0.06 -6.23 -12.09
N ASP A 343 0.48 -5.02 -12.26
CA ASP A 343 1.53 -4.45 -11.41
C ASP A 343 1.10 -4.48 -9.93
N VAL A 344 -0.13 -4.05 -9.61
CA VAL A 344 -0.64 -4.12 -8.23
C VAL A 344 -0.88 -5.56 -7.76
N THR A 345 -1.36 -6.43 -8.65
CA THR A 345 -1.62 -7.84 -8.30
C THR A 345 -0.32 -8.62 -8.04
N ARG A 346 0.71 -8.35 -8.85
CA ARG A 346 2.08 -8.89 -8.75
C ARG A 346 2.87 -8.32 -7.59
N ASN A 347 2.37 -7.27 -6.93
CA ASN A 347 3.09 -6.41 -6.00
C ASN A 347 3.41 -7.06 -4.65
N LYS A 348 3.91 -8.29 -4.69
CA LYS A 348 4.23 -9.14 -3.55
C LYS A 348 5.67 -8.88 -3.12
N PHE A 349 5.86 -8.88 -1.81
CA PHE A 349 7.19 -8.84 -1.23
C PHE A 349 7.83 -10.22 -1.34
N PHE A 350 9.10 -10.26 -1.74
CA PHE A 350 9.96 -11.40 -1.45
C PHE A 350 10.84 -11.07 -0.25
N PHE A 351 11.19 -12.07 0.55
CA PHE A 351 12.10 -11.87 1.66
C PHE A 351 13.54 -11.92 1.17
N ALA A 352 14.25 -10.80 1.30
CA ALA A 352 15.67 -10.68 0.99
C ALA A 352 16.50 -10.77 2.29
N PRO A 353 17.53 -11.64 2.35
CA PRO A 353 18.45 -11.67 3.48
C PRO A 353 19.36 -10.44 3.47
N ILE A 354 19.67 -9.94 4.67
CA ILE A 354 20.69 -8.90 4.89
C ILE A 354 22.07 -9.55 4.80
N SER A 355 22.85 -9.22 3.78
CA SER A 355 24.21 -9.73 3.58
C SER A 355 25.27 -8.93 4.33
N ALA A 356 25.06 -7.61 4.52
CA ALA A 356 25.95 -6.75 5.27
C ALA A 356 25.20 -5.55 5.89
N ILE A 357 25.78 -4.99 6.96
CA ILE A 357 25.33 -3.75 7.61
C ILE A 357 26.57 -2.89 7.86
N ARG A 358 26.51 -1.62 7.46
CA ARG A 358 27.56 -0.62 7.68
C ARG A 358 26.98 0.57 8.43
N ASP A 359 27.62 0.97 9.52
CA ASP A 359 27.27 2.19 10.24
C ASP A 359 27.89 3.40 9.52
N GLU A 360 27.06 4.36 9.09
CA GLU A 360 27.48 5.53 8.30
C GLU A 360 27.51 6.82 9.13
N GLY A 361 27.08 6.73 10.40
CA GLY A 361 26.93 7.87 11.29
C GLY A 361 26.09 7.51 12.51
N MET A 362 25.72 8.51 13.32
CA MET A 362 24.97 8.29 14.56
C MET A 362 23.55 7.75 14.34
N ASP A 363 22.89 8.16 13.27
CA ASP A 363 21.50 7.81 12.93
C ASP A 363 21.35 7.26 11.50
N LEU A 364 22.45 6.90 10.85
CA LEU A 364 22.51 6.39 9.48
C LEU A 364 23.16 5.00 9.43
N LYS A 365 22.53 4.07 8.71
CA LYS A 365 23.08 2.74 8.40
C LYS A 365 22.83 2.40 6.94
N THR A 366 23.80 1.74 6.32
CA THR A 366 23.63 1.09 5.02
C THR A 366 23.41 -0.40 5.21
N PHE A 367 22.36 -0.92 4.59
CA PHE A 367 22.01 -2.34 4.56
C PHE A 367 22.22 -2.87 3.14
N THR A 368 22.92 -4.00 3.04
CA THR A 368 23.10 -4.72 1.77
C THR A 368 22.15 -5.91 1.74
N PHE A 369 21.38 -6.04 0.67
CA PHE A 369 20.38 -7.10 0.49
C PHE A 369 20.66 -7.91 -0.77
N GLN A 370 20.52 -9.24 -0.67
CA GLN A 370 20.57 -10.11 -1.85
C GLN A 370 19.26 -9.99 -2.65
N ALA A 371 19.32 -9.34 -3.80
CA ALA A 371 18.13 -9.00 -4.59
C ALA A 371 18.42 -9.02 -6.11
N PRO A 372 18.85 -10.17 -6.68
CA PRO A 372 19.37 -10.24 -8.06
C PRO A 372 18.37 -9.76 -9.12
N ALA A 373 17.08 -10.10 -8.95
CA ALA A 373 16.04 -9.68 -9.86
C ALA A 373 15.83 -8.15 -9.88
N ILE A 374 16.03 -7.49 -8.73
CA ILE A 374 15.96 -6.02 -8.62
C ILE A 374 17.24 -5.41 -9.20
N ALA A 375 18.40 -5.88 -8.75
CA ALA A 375 19.71 -5.40 -9.19
C ALA A 375 19.82 -5.38 -10.72
N LYS A 376 19.40 -6.45 -11.39
CA LYS A 376 19.44 -6.57 -12.86
C LYS A 376 18.51 -5.60 -13.61
N ARG A 377 17.37 -5.20 -13.01
CA ARG A 377 16.34 -4.37 -13.66
C ARG A 377 16.44 -2.89 -13.29
N TYR A 378 17.20 -2.59 -12.24
CA TYR A 378 17.33 -1.26 -11.66
C TYR A 378 17.91 -0.24 -12.63
N LYS A 379 17.42 0.99 -12.54
CA LYS A 379 18.02 2.18 -13.18
C LYS A 379 18.26 3.26 -12.12
N PRO A 380 19.37 4.01 -12.20
CA PRO A 380 19.65 5.12 -11.29
C PRO A 380 18.44 6.06 -11.11
N GLY A 381 18.09 6.38 -9.87
CA GLY A 381 16.93 7.20 -9.51
C GLY A 381 15.66 6.42 -9.17
N GLN A 382 15.61 5.12 -9.46
CA GLN A 382 14.52 4.26 -9.00
C GLN A 382 14.63 3.94 -7.50
N PHE A 383 13.55 3.40 -6.95
CA PHE A 383 13.45 3.03 -5.53
C PHE A 383 12.82 1.64 -5.36
N VAL A 384 12.94 1.10 -4.15
CA VAL A 384 12.23 -0.12 -3.71
C VAL A 384 11.35 0.19 -2.52
N VAL A 385 10.44 -0.72 -2.18
CA VAL A 385 9.70 -0.66 -0.92
C VAL A 385 10.22 -1.75 -0.01
N LEU A 386 10.67 -1.35 1.18
CA LEU A 386 10.98 -2.27 2.27
C LEU A 386 9.72 -2.54 3.08
N TRP A 387 9.53 -3.78 3.52
CA TRP A 387 8.41 -4.21 4.36
C TRP A 387 8.92 -5.01 5.54
N LEU A 388 8.54 -4.51 6.71
CA LEU A 388 8.69 -5.18 7.98
C LEU A 388 7.29 -5.66 8.37
N PRO A 389 7.00 -6.97 8.26
CA PRO A 389 5.68 -7.52 8.56
C PRO A 389 5.13 -6.99 9.88
N ASP A 390 3.86 -6.59 9.86
CA ASP A 390 3.13 -6.06 11.00
C ASP A 390 3.72 -4.79 11.63
N VAL A 391 4.73 -4.16 11.03
CA VAL A 391 5.34 -2.91 11.53
C VAL A 391 5.10 -1.79 10.54
N ASP A 392 5.70 -1.87 9.35
CA ASP A 392 5.67 -0.78 8.39
C ASP A 392 6.07 -1.26 6.98
N PHE A 393 5.67 -0.53 5.94
CA PHE A 393 6.35 -0.55 4.65
C PHE A 393 6.68 0.87 4.19
N PHE A 394 7.89 1.08 3.69
CA PHE A 394 8.35 2.41 3.31
C PHE A 394 9.25 2.39 2.07
N PRO A 395 9.13 3.40 1.19
CA PRO A 395 9.97 3.51 0.00
C PRO A 395 11.40 3.95 0.38
N MET A 396 12.39 3.35 -0.28
CA MET A 396 13.80 3.67 -0.12
C MET A 396 14.50 3.68 -1.48
N GLY A 397 15.28 4.74 -1.74
CA GLY A 397 16.18 4.78 -2.89
C GLY A 397 17.28 3.73 -2.75
N ILE A 398 17.72 3.17 -3.87
CA ILE A 398 18.89 2.28 -3.90
C ILE A 398 20.14 3.16 -4.03
N ALA A 399 21.06 3.03 -3.08
CA ALA A 399 22.32 3.78 -3.08
C ALA A 399 23.28 3.22 -4.13
N HIS A 400 23.50 1.90 -4.09
CA HIS A 400 24.41 1.19 -4.97
C HIS A 400 23.82 -0.15 -5.41
N VAL A 401 24.22 -0.62 -6.60
CA VAL A 401 23.99 -1.99 -7.07
C VAL A 401 25.34 -2.68 -7.19
N LEU A 402 25.56 -3.71 -6.40
CA LEU A 402 26.83 -4.44 -6.29
C LEU A 402 26.62 -5.87 -6.78
N ASN A 403 26.78 -6.08 -8.10
CA ASN A 403 26.43 -7.35 -8.77
C ASN A 403 24.95 -7.72 -8.56
N ASP A 404 24.68 -8.74 -7.76
CA ASP A 404 23.33 -9.24 -7.44
C ASP A 404 22.74 -8.61 -6.17
N ASP A 405 23.52 -7.78 -5.47
CA ASP A 405 23.13 -7.13 -4.23
C ASP A 405 22.74 -5.66 -4.47
N ILE A 406 21.85 -5.15 -3.61
CA ILE A 406 21.49 -3.73 -3.56
C ILE A 406 21.87 -3.16 -2.19
N GLU A 407 22.45 -1.96 -2.17
CA GLU A 407 22.69 -1.20 -0.93
C GLU A 407 21.61 -0.13 -0.74
N ILE A 408 21.09 -0.04 0.48
CA ILE A 408 20.09 0.94 0.87
C ILE A 408 20.53 1.60 2.17
N THR A 409 20.72 2.92 2.13
CA THR A 409 21.04 3.72 3.31
C THR A 409 19.76 4.26 3.95
N VAL A 410 19.65 4.09 5.27
CA VAL A 410 18.45 4.39 6.03
C VAL A 410 18.79 5.32 7.18
N GLN A 411 18.00 6.38 7.34
CA GLN A 411 18.02 7.24 8.51
C GLN A 411 16.98 6.79 9.55
N ARG A 412 17.38 6.72 10.81
CA ARG A 412 16.49 6.36 11.92
C ARG A 412 15.59 7.54 12.31
N ILE A 413 14.36 7.55 11.80
CA ILE A 413 13.39 8.65 12.00
C ILE A 413 12.03 8.21 12.58
N GLY A 414 11.68 6.92 12.52
CA GLY A 414 10.36 6.43 12.93
C GLY A 414 10.36 4.95 13.33
N GLU A 415 9.19 4.37 13.57
CA GLU A 415 9.06 2.98 14.04
C GLU A 415 9.62 1.97 13.04
N GLY A 416 9.29 2.10 11.75
CA GLY A 416 9.79 1.23 10.69
C GLY A 416 11.31 1.25 10.58
N THR A 417 11.93 2.43 10.46
CA THR A 417 13.39 2.55 10.35
C THR A 417 14.09 2.17 11.66
N SER A 418 13.52 2.47 12.82
CA SER A 418 14.06 2.01 14.11
C SER A 418 14.02 0.49 14.27
N THR A 419 13.00 -0.17 13.70
CA THR A 419 12.89 -1.62 13.70
C THR A 419 13.91 -2.26 12.76
N LEU A 420 14.12 -1.68 11.58
CA LEU A 420 15.18 -2.12 10.67
C LEU A 420 16.57 -1.98 11.32
N PHE A 421 16.81 -0.91 12.08
CA PHE A 421 18.07 -0.69 12.80
C PHE A 421 18.43 -1.77 13.84
N ARG A 422 17.43 -2.53 14.32
CA ARG A 422 17.60 -3.64 15.27
C ARG A 422 17.83 -4.99 14.57
N LYS A 423 17.76 -5.04 13.25
CA LYS A 423 18.06 -6.25 12.47
C LYS A 423 19.55 -6.50 12.41
N HIS A 424 19.91 -7.77 12.24
CA HIS A 424 21.29 -8.24 12.14
C HIS A 424 21.53 -8.89 10.77
N VAL A 425 22.79 -9.05 10.40
CA VAL A 425 23.18 -9.83 9.20
C VAL A 425 22.57 -11.23 9.30
N GLY A 426 22.00 -11.71 8.19
CA GLY A 426 21.26 -12.97 8.11
C GLY A 426 19.75 -12.85 8.38
N ASP A 427 19.28 -11.77 9.02
CA ASP A 427 17.84 -11.51 9.09
C ASP A 427 17.27 -11.20 7.69
N THR A 428 15.96 -11.42 7.50
CA THR A 428 15.27 -11.11 6.25
C THR A 428 14.35 -9.91 6.37
N VAL A 429 14.22 -9.15 5.27
CA VAL A 429 13.29 -8.03 5.11
C VAL A 429 12.48 -8.25 3.83
N GLY A 430 11.19 -7.93 3.83
CA GLY A 430 10.39 -7.97 2.62
C GLY A 430 10.82 -6.85 1.67
N ILE A 431 11.12 -7.15 0.42
CA ILE A 431 11.48 -6.16 -0.61
C ILE A 431 10.61 -6.37 -1.84
N ARG A 432 10.23 -5.28 -2.48
CA ARG A 432 9.60 -5.27 -3.81
C ARG A 432 10.04 -4.03 -4.60
N GLY A 433 10.03 -4.14 -5.92
CA GLY A 433 10.50 -3.12 -6.85
C GLY A 433 11.37 -3.72 -7.97
N PRO A 434 12.17 -2.90 -8.67
CA PRO A 434 12.28 -1.45 -8.52
C PRO A 434 11.05 -0.70 -9.10
N TYR A 435 10.78 0.49 -8.58
CA TYR A 435 9.69 1.37 -9.01
C TYR A 435 10.20 2.76 -9.39
N GLY A 436 9.29 3.54 -9.97
CA GLY A 436 9.57 4.89 -10.41
C GLY A 436 10.33 4.97 -11.72
N ASN A 437 10.56 6.20 -12.15
CA ASN A 437 11.47 6.56 -13.22
C ASN A 437 12.91 6.66 -12.69
N GLY A 438 13.83 6.92 -13.61
CA GLY A 438 15.24 7.18 -13.29
C GLY A 438 15.66 8.58 -13.71
N TRP A 439 16.89 8.92 -13.37
CA TRP A 439 17.54 10.15 -13.83
C TRP A 439 17.76 10.15 -15.34
N ASP A 440 17.65 11.33 -15.95
CA ASP A 440 18.21 11.56 -17.29
C ASP A 440 19.69 11.95 -17.18
N LEU A 441 20.56 11.02 -17.54
CA LEU A 441 22.03 11.11 -17.41
C LEU A 441 22.75 11.00 -18.77
N SER A 442 22.10 11.41 -19.87
CA SER A 442 22.68 11.29 -21.21
C SER A 442 23.79 12.29 -21.51
N ASP A 443 23.76 13.47 -20.89
CA ASP A 443 24.61 14.60 -21.24
C ASP A 443 25.98 14.57 -20.52
N ASP A 444 26.65 15.71 -20.44
CA ASP A 444 27.94 15.91 -19.80
C ASP A 444 27.88 17.15 -18.89
N ASP A 445 28.88 17.32 -18.03
CA ASP A 445 29.04 18.52 -17.19
C ASP A 445 27.96 18.66 -16.12
N TYR A 446 27.80 17.61 -15.30
CA TYR A 446 26.82 17.54 -14.23
C TYR A 446 27.31 18.16 -12.93
N LEU A 447 26.45 18.93 -12.28
CA LEU A 447 26.53 19.26 -10.86
C LEU A 447 25.53 18.38 -10.09
N VAL A 448 26.04 17.60 -9.16
CA VAL A 448 25.26 16.70 -8.32
C VAL A 448 25.19 17.28 -6.92
N VAL A 449 24.01 17.52 -6.37
CA VAL A 449 23.82 18.13 -5.05
C VAL A 449 23.04 17.19 -4.13
N GLY A 450 23.74 16.53 -3.21
CA GLY A 450 23.19 15.60 -2.23
C GLY A 450 23.13 16.21 -0.82
N GLY A 451 22.05 15.99 -0.09
CA GLY A 451 21.87 16.49 1.27
C GLY A 451 21.41 15.42 2.27
N GLY A 452 22.17 15.20 3.34
CA GLY A 452 21.89 14.20 4.38
C GLY A 452 21.72 12.80 3.79
N VAL A 453 20.66 12.09 4.21
CA VAL A 453 20.32 10.77 3.63
C VAL A 453 20.03 10.83 2.12
N GLY A 454 19.70 12.00 1.57
CA GLY A 454 19.56 12.20 0.12
C GLY A 454 20.84 11.98 -0.67
N ILE A 455 22.01 12.00 -0.01
CA ILE A 455 23.28 11.59 -0.62
C ILE A 455 23.17 10.14 -1.14
N ALA A 456 22.59 9.22 -0.37
CA ALA A 456 22.37 7.85 -0.84
C ALA A 456 21.44 7.81 -2.07
N GLY A 457 20.40 8.63 -2.11
CA GLY A 457 19.49 8.70 -3.25
C GLY A 457 20.16 9.17 -4.55
N ILE A 458 21.28 9.90 -4.46
CA ILE A 458 22.02 10.44 -5.60
C ILE A 458 23.31 9.64 -5.92
N SER A 459 23.80 8.79 -5.01
CA SER A 459 25.02 7.99 -5.20
C SER A 459 24.96 7.09 -6.45
N ASN A 460 23.80 6.48 -6.74
CA ASN A 460 23.61 5.68 -7.96
C ASN A 460 23.82 6.48 -9.26
N ALA A 461 23.51 7.79 -9.25
CA ALA A 461 23.74 8.66 -10.38
C ALA A 461 25.21 9.04 -10.51
N LEU A 462 25.91 9.23 -9.38
CA LEU A 462 27.35 9.43 -9.36
C LEU A 462 28.09 8.23 -9.94
N ASP A 463 27.74 7.01 -9.53
CA ASP A 463 28.34 5.77 -10.05
C ASP A 463 28.15 5.64 -11.57
N ASP A 464 26.95 5.91 -12.08
CA ASP A 464 26.66 5.83 -13.52
C ASP A 464 27.45 6.89 -14.31
N LEU A 465 27.47 8.13 -13.85
CA LEU A 465 28.20 9.21 -14.52
C LEU A 465 29.72 8.95 -14.50
N VAL A 466 30.29 8.56 -13.35
CA VAL A 466 31.72 8.23 -13.21
C VAL A 466 32.09 7.01 -14.04
N GLY A 467 31.26 5.96 -14.00
CA GLY A 467 31.46 4.74 -14.80
C GLY A 467 31.44 5.02 -16.32
N ARG A 468 30.62 5.98 -16.75
CA ARG A 468 30.59 6.50 -18.14
C ARG A 468 31.67 7.54 -18.44
N LYS A 469 32.54 7.86 -17.47
CA LYS A 469 33.63 8.85 -17.57
C LYS A 469 33.13 10.27 -17.92
N LYS A 470 31.92 10.60 -17.46
CA LYS A 470 31.34 11.93 -17.59
C LYS A 470 32.03 12.89 -16.61
N ARG A 471 32.10 14.18 -16.95
CA ARG A 471 32.63 15.20 -16.02
C ARG A 471 31.59 15.53 -14.96
N VAL A 472 31.94 15.31 -13.69
CA VAL A 472 31.03 15.50 -12.56
C VAL A 472 31.66 16.41 -11.50
N THR A 473 30.87 17.37 -11.00
CA THR A 473 31.14 18.05 -9.73
C THR A 473 30.04 17.67 -8.75
N ALA A 474 30.40 17.26 -7.54
CA ALA A 474 29.46 16.91 -6.48
C ALA A 474 29.54 17.92 -5.32
N ILE A 475 28.40 18.31 -4.78
CA ILE A 475 28.26 18.97 -3.49
C ILE A 475 27.54 17.99 -2.57
N LEU A 476 28.24 17.53 -1.52
CA LEU A 476 27.69 16.63 -0.52
C LEU A 476 27.56 17.39 0.78
N ALA A 477 26.34 17.49 1.31
CA ALA A 477 26.04 18.36 2.43
C ALA A 477 25.31 17.66 3.57
N GLY A 478 25.59 18.06 4.80
CA GLY A 478 24.96 17.52 6.01
C GLY A 478 24.92 18.53 7.15
N ARG A 479 24.14 18.23 8.19
CA ARG A 479 24.09 19.10 9.40
C ARG A 479 25.42 19.10 10.15
N THR A 480 26.03 17.93 10.22
CA THR A 480 27.33 17.64 10.84
C THR A 480 28.08 16.65 9.95
N SER A 481 29.33 16.36 10.28
CA SER A 481 30.15 15.32 9.65
C SER A 481 29.45 13.95 9.61
N ASP A 482 28.69 13.60 10.66
CA ASP A 482 27.96 12.32 10.75
C ASP A 482 26.81 12.17 9.75
N HIS A 483 26.46 13.24 9.04
CA HIS A 483 25.38 13.26 8.04
C HIS A 483 25.92 13.35 6.61
N VAL A 484 27.23 13.27 6.43
CA VAL A 484 27.90 13.23 5.12
C VAL A 484 28.65 11.91 5.04
N PHE A 485 28.19 11.02 4.18
CA PHE A 485 28.81 9.72 3.90
C PHE A 485 29.22 9.67 2.43
N CYS A 486 29.98 8.62 2.05
CA CYS A 486 30.65 8.45 0.76
C CYS A 486 32.07 9.08 0.64
N GLU A 487 32.91 8.89 1.66
CA GLU A 487 34.34 9.25 1.62
C GLU A 487 35.15 8.49 0.54
N ASP A 488 34.63 7.38 0.02
CA ASP A 488 35.32 6.59 -1.01
C ASP A 488 35.10 7.11 -2.44
N LEU A 489 34.23 8.10 -2.65
CA LEU A 489 33.92 8.63 -3.98
C LEU A 489 35.00 9.57 -4.54
N TYR A 490 36.10 9.80 -3.85
CA TYR A 490 37.16 10.69 -4.32
C TYR A 490 38.06 10.04 -5.40
N ASP A 491 37.72 10.23 -6.68
CA ASP A 491 38.71 10.19 -7.76
C ASP A 491 38.88 11.60 -8.35
N GLY A 492 39.89 12.32 -7.85
CA GLY A 492 40.20 13.70 -8.24
C GLY A 492 40.51 13.91 -9.73
N LYS A 493 40.49 12.86 -10.56
CA LYS A 493 40.58 12.94 -12.03
C LYS A 493 39.23 13.03 -12.74
N ILE A 494 38.18 12.42 -12.20
CA ILE A 494 36.86 12.30 -12.86
C ILE A 494 35.79 13.11 -12.10
N MET A 495 35.91 13.18 -10.77
CA MET A 495 34.93 13.86 -9.93
C MET A 495 35.60 14.84 -8.96
N GLN A 496 35.07 16.06 -8.93
CA GLN A 496 35.40 17.04 -7.88
C GLN A 496 34.31 17.05 -6.83
N VAL A 497 34.68 16.88 -5.56
CA VAL A 497 33.72 16.84 -4.44
C VAL A 497 33.93 18.05 -3.54
N CYS A 498 32.84 18.75 -3.25
CA CYS A 498 32.75 19.83 -2.27
C CYS A 498 31.90 19.35 -1.09
N ILE A 499 32.53 19.16 0.06
CA ILE A 499 31.81 18.85 1.30
C ILE A 499 31.37 20.16 1.98
N MET A 500 30.10 20.23 2.34
CA MET A 500 29.51 21.35 3.08
C MET A 500 28.86 20.83 4.37
N THR A 501 29.12 21.48 5.50
CA THR A 501 28.39 21.19 6.76
C THR A 501 27.83 22.46 7.37
N ASP A 502 26.63 22.39 7.94
CA ASP A 502 25.98 23.56 8.55
C ASP A 502 26.85 24.13 9.70
N ASP A 503 27.51 23.26 10.47
CA ASP A 503 28.33 23.60 11.62
C ASP A 503 29.83 23.79 11.30
N GLY A 504 30.30 23.30 10.15
CA GLY A 504 31.71 23.30 9.75
C GLY A 504 32.53 22.12 10.29
N SER A 505 31.88 21.07 10.80
CA SER A 505 32.55 19.87 11.32
C SER A 505 33.27 19.05 10.24
N ALA A 506 32.85 19.16 8.97
CA ALA A 506 33.56 18.61 7.81
C ALA A 506 33.46 19.54 6.60
N GLY A 507 34.52 19.62 5.79
CA GLY A 507 34.55 20.48 4.62
C GLY A 507 34.41 21.97 4.96
N ALA A 508 33.64 22.70 4.15
CA ALA A 508 33.36 24.11 4.38
C ALA A 508 32.07 24.31 5.19
N LYS A 509 32.08 25.31 6.07
CA LYS A 509 30.89 25.71 6.83
C LYS A 509 29.90 26.46 5.93
N GLY A 510 28.65 26.00 5.89
CA GLY A 510 27.57 26.64 5.13
C GLY A 510 26.54 25.66 4.61
N LEU A 511 25.58 26.15 3.84
CA LEU A 511 24.54 25.34 3.21
C LEU A 511 25.04 24.75 1.89
N ALA A 512 24.45 23.62 1.48
CA ALA A 512 24.70 22.99 0.17
C ALA A 512 24.54 23.96 -1.02
N THR A 513 23.74 25.00 -0.86
CA THR A 513 23.39 25.96 -1.91
C THR A 513 24.43 27.05 -2.12
N ASP A 514 25.28 27.30 -1.12
CA ASP A 514 26.18 28.46 -1.09
C ASP A 514 27.21 28.45 -2.23
N PRO A 515 27.86 27.32 -2.59
CA PRO A 515 28.89 27.32 -3.63
C PRO A 515 28.33 27.13 -5.05
N ILE A 516 27.01 26.93 -5.23
CA ILE A 516 26.43 26.51 -6.53
C ILE A 516 26.72 27.53 -7.63
N GLU A 517 26.42 28.81 -7.44
CA GLU A 517 26.61 29.82 -8.50
C GLU A 517 28.07 29.93 -8.94
N GLN A 518 29.01 29.80 -8.00
CA GLN A 518 30.44 29.84 -8.29
C GLN A 518 30.88 28.60 -9.06
N ILE A 519 30.46 27.41 -8.62
CA ILE A 519 30.80 26.14 -9.25
C ILE A 519 30.25 26.08 -10.68
N VAL A 520 28.99 26.46 -10.88
CA VAL A 520 28.35 26.45 -12.20
C VAL A 520 29.15 27.29 -13.20
N LYS A 521 29.53 28.52 -12.81
CA LYS A 521 30.32 29.42 -13.65
C LYS A 521 31.74 28.93 -13.88
N LYS A 522 32.42 28.45 -12.83
CA LYS A 522 33.84 28.07 -12.88
C LYS A 522 34.06 26.77 -13.66
N HIS A 523 33.18 25.79 -13.49
CA HIS A 523 33.34 24.45 -14.07
C HIS A 523 32.54 24.26 -15.36
N GLY A 524 31.75 25.25 -15.78
CA GLY A 524 30.96 25.18 -17.01
C GLY A 524 29.87 24.12 -16.95
N ILE A 525 29.19 24.02 -15.81
CA ILE A 525 28.11 23.06 -15.56
C ILE A 525 26.94 23.31 -16.51
N LYS A 526 26.38 22.24 -17.07
CA LYS A 526 25.23 22.29 -17.99
C LYS A 526 23.98 21.62 -17.46
N HIS A 527 24.11 20.73 -16.47
CA HIS A 527 22.98 20.01 -15.88
C HIS A 527 23.15 19.95 -14.36
N VAL A 528 22.05 20.12 -13.64
CA VAL A 528 22.01 19.96 -12.18
C VAL A 528 21.10 18.79 -11.82
N ILE A 529 21.52 17.94 -10.90
CA ILE A 529 20.64 16.95 -10.26
C ILE A 529 20.73 17.07 -8.74
N THR A 530 19.63 16.89 -8.04
CA THR A 530 19.61 17.03 -6.58
C THR A 530 18.68 16.05 -5.86
N CYS A 531 19.12 15.58 -4.69
CA CYS A 531 18.32 14.76 -3.79
C CYS A 531 18.67 15.11 -2.32
N GLY A 532 17.66 15.26 -1.47
CA GLY A 532 17.83 15.64 -0.07
C GLY A 532 16.58 16.29 0.50
N PRO A 533 16.70 17.04 1.62
CA PRO A 533 15.58 17.79 2.17
C PRO A 533 14.92 18.67 1.11
N GLU A 534 13.59 18.65 1.01
CA GLU A 534 12.89 19.33 -0.10
C GLU A 534 13.13 20.85 -0.10
N ALA A 535 13.31 21.46 1.08
CA ALA A 535 13.70 22.86 1.21
C ALA A 535 15.09 23.15 0.60
N MET A 536 16.03 22.20 0.67
CA MET A 536 17.32 22.30 -0.01
C MET A 536 17.11 22.18 -1.52
N MET A 537 16.42 21.13 -1.98
CA MET A 537 16.17 20.90 -3.41
C MET A 537 15.45 22.09 -4.07
N LYS A 538 14.48 22.70 -3.39
CA LYS A 538 13.80 23.91 -3.87
C LYS A 538 14.77 25.05 -4.15
N LYS A 539 15.69 25.33 -3.21
CA LYS A 539 16.71 26.36 -3.40
C LYS A 539 17.68 26.02 -4.53
N VAL A 540 18.09 24.77 -4.65
CA VAL A 540 18.94 24.31 -5.77
C VAL A 540 18.24 24.55 -7.11
N VAL A 541 16.97 24.17 -7.22
CA VAL A 541 16.14 24.39 -8.42
C VAL A 541 16.00 25.88 -8.73
N ASP A 542 15.76 26.72 -7.73
CA ASP A 542 15.64 28.17 -7.92
C ASP A 542 16.95 28.80 -8.44
N ILE A 543 18.09 28.37 -7.90
CA ILE A 543 19.41 28.83 -8.35
C ILE A 543 19.68 28.36 -9.79
N ALA A 544 19.40 27.09 -10.11
CA ALA A 544 19.60 26.54 -11.44
C ALA A 544 18.73 27.26 -12.49
N ASN A 545 17.45 27.49 -12.17
CA ASN A 545 16.53 28.25 -13.03
C ASN A 545 17.01 29.68 -13.28
N LYS A 546 17.49 30.38 -12.23
CA LYS A 546 18.08 31.74 -12.35
C LYS A 546 19.31 31.75 -13.26
N LEU A 547 20.09 30.67 -13.26
CA LEU A 547 21.28 30.52 -14.10
C LEU A 547 20.96 29.97 -15.50
N GLY A 548 19.71 29.60 -15.78
CA GLY A 548 19.31 28.99 -17.06
C GLY A 548 19.84 27.58 -17.27
N VAL A 549 20.12 26.84 -16.19
CA VAL A 549 20.69 25.49 -16.23
C VAL A 549 19.57 24.47 -15.97
N PRO A 550 19.36 23.47 -16.86
CA PRO A 550 18.43 22.38 -16.63
C PRO A 550 18.68 21.66 -15.29
N VAL A 551 17.60 21.38 -14.56
CA VAL A 551 17.66 20.74 -13.24
C VAL A 551 16.63 19.62 -13.08
N GLN A 552 17.06 18.51 -12.48
CA GLN A 552 16.21 17.42 -12.02
C GLN A 552 16.29 17.28 -10.49
N ALA A 553 15.16 16.96 -9.83
CA ALA A 553 15.14 16.65 -8.41
C ALA A 553 14.36 15.36 -8.14
N SER A 554 14.86 14.54 -7.22
CA SER A 554 14.16 13.33 -6.76
C SER A 554 13.40 13.64 -5.48
N ILE A 555 12.07 13.67 -5.57
CA ILE A 555 11.19 14.00 -4.45
C ILE A 555 10.66 12.75 -3.74
N GLU A 556 10.29 12.91 -2.48
CA GLU A 556 9.81 11.82 -1.64
C GLU A 556 8.36 12.05 -1.23
N ARG A 557 7.53 11.00 -1.27
CA ARG A 557 6.15 11.04 -0.73
C ARG A 557 5.86 9.70 -0.05
N LYS A 558 4.77 9.65 0.72
CA LYS A 558 4.19 8.38 1.16
C LYS A 558 3.76 7.58 -0.07
N MET A 559 4.14 6.32 -0.16
CA MET A 559 3.84 5.47 -1.33
C MET A 559 3.29 4.13 -0.88
N LYS A 560 2.18 3.70 -1.47
CA LYS A 560 1.51 2.44 -1.10
C LYS A 560 1.41 1.43 -2.24
N CYS A 561 0.70 1.74 -3.33
CA CYS A 561 0.55 0.76 -4.41
C CYS A 561 1.77 0.68 -5.33
N CYS A 562 2.59 1.73 -5.40
CA CYS A 562 3.72 1.84 -6.33
C CYS A 562 3.41 1.55 -7.82
N ALA A 563 2.14 1.63 -8.21
CA ALA A 563 1.64 1.34 -9.56
C ALA A 563 0.79 2.49 -10.13
N GLY A 564 0.72 3.62 -9.42
CA GLY A 564 -0.06 4.79 -9.84
C GLY A 564 -1.59 4.64 -9.71
N LEU A 565 -2.08 3.66 -8.95
CA LEU A 565 -3.53 3.39 -8.81
C LEU A 565 -4.17 3.93 -7.53
N CYS A 566 -3.41 4.05 -6.43
CA CYS A 566 -4.00 4.32 -5.11
C CYS A 566 -4.06 5.80 -4.70
N GLY A 567 -3.46 6.71 -5.47
CA GLY A 567 -3.47 8.15 -5.17
C GLY A 567 -2.58 8.63 -4.03
N THR A 568 -2.17 7.78 -3.07
CA THR A 568 -1.46 8.20 -1.83
C THR A 568 -0.20 9.03 -2.06
N CYS A 569 0.49 8.80 -3.18
CA CYS A 569 1.71 9.51 -3.55
C CYS A 569 1.45 10.69 -4.50
N CYS A 570 0.19 11.08 -4.71
CA CYS A 570 -0.15 12.12 -5.67
C CYS A 570 0.30 13.49 -5.17
N VAL A 571 0.69 14.32 -6.14
CA VAL A 571 1.12 15.71 -5.96
C VAL A 571 0.53 16.56 -7.08
N GLY A 572 0.82 17.86 -7.05
CA GLY A 572 0.30 18.82 -8.02
C GLY A 572 -0.99 19.49 -7.55
N GLU A 573 -1.35 20.61 -8.17
CA GLU A 573 -2.55 21.40 -7.81
C GLU A 573 -3.84 20.56 -7.86
N ASN A 574 -3.90 19.59 -8.78
CA ASN A 574 -5.06 18.73 -8.96
C ASN A 574 -4.94 17.37 -8.25
N ASN A 575 -3.84 17.09 -7.56
CA ASN A 575 -3.53 15.78 -6.94
C ASN A 575 -3.54 14.62 -7.95
N ASP A 576 -3.03 14.84 -9.16
CA ASP A 576 -3.09 13.93 -10.31
C ASP A 576 -1.71 13.39 -10.76
N VAL A 577 -0.62 13.89 -10.19
CA VAL A 577 0.75 13.43 -10.53
C VAL A 577 1.21 12.35 -9.56
N THR A 578 1.31 11.11 -10.02
CA THR A 578 1.71 9.97 -9.17
C THR A 578 3.23 9.88 -9.03
N VAL A 579 3.79 10.25 -7.87
CA VAL A 579 5.25 10.19 -7.66
C VAL A 579 5.83 8.79 -7.84
N CYS A 580 5.11 7.72 -7.47
CA CYS A 580 5.63 6.36 -7.58
C CYS A 580 5.78 5.80 -9.01
N LYS A 581 5.10 6.40 -10.01
CA LYS A 581 5.11 5.94 -11.40
C LYS A 581 5.63 7.00 -12.37
N MET A 582 5.22 8.26 -12.18
CA MET A 582 5.68 9.40 -12.98
C MET A 582 6.98 10.04 -12.44
N GLY A 583 7.28 9.82 -11.16
CA GLY A 583 8.54 10.20 -10.50
C GLY A 583 9.31 8.96 -10.04
N PRO A 584 10.22 9.07 -9.04
CA PRO A 584 10.40 10.21 -8.14
C PRO A 584 11.19 11.37 -8.72
N VAL A 585 11.88 11.18 -9.85
CA VAL A 585 12.70 12.21 -10.50
C VAL A 585 11.83 13.11 -11.37
N PHE A 586 11.88 14.42 -11.14
CA PHE A 586 11.15 15.42 -11.91
C PHE A 586 12.08 16.52 -12.40
N ASP A 587 11.80 17.02 -13.60
CA ASP A 587 12.43 18.22 -14.16
C ASP A 587 11.82 19.50 -13.56
N GLN A 588 12.49 20.64 -13.80
CA GLN A 588 12.06 21.96 -13.33
C GLN A 588 10.60 22.33 -13.68
N ASP A 589 10.12 21.94 -14.87
CA ASP A 589 8.78 22.31 -15.35
C ASP A 589 7.69 21.53 -14.61
N LYS A 590 7.94 20.24 -14.34
CA LYS A 590 7.05 19.41 -13.52
C LYS A 590 7.12 19.84 -12.06
N LEU A 591 8.30 20.12 -11.53
CA LEU A 591 8.48 20.60 -10.14
C LEU A 591 7.73 21.91 -9.88
N ALA A 592 7.72 22.83 -10.85
CA ALA A 592 6.97 24.09 -10.76
C ALA A 592 5.45 23.90 -10.62
N ARG A 593 4.91 22.77 -11.10
CA ARG A 593 3.48 22.43 -11.00
C ARG A 593 3.13 21.68 -9.71
N ILE A 594 4.12 21.30 -8.91
CA ILE A 594 3.90 20.60 -7.64
C ILE A 594 3.63 21.65 -6.56
N ALA A 595 2.35 21.83 -6.24
CA ALA A 595 1.94 22.66 -5.12
C ALA A 595 2.64 22.21 -3.83
N GLY A 596 3.29 23.15 -3.13
CA GLY A 596 4.03 22.87 -1.90
C GLY A 596 5.42 22.26 -2.10
N PHE A 597 5.98 22.24 -3.32
CA PHE A 597 7.37 21.83 -3.51
C PHE A 597 8.31 22.69 -2.64
N GLY A 598 9.03 22.04 -1.73
CA GLY A 598 9.95 22.68 -0.77
C GLY A 598 9.44 22.70 0.67
N SER A 599 8.19 22.34 0.94
CA SER A 599 7.62 22.34 2.30
C SER A 599 7.37 20.95 2.88
N TYR A 600 7.39 19.89 2.06
CA TYR A 600 7.16 18.53 2.53
C TYR A 600 8.24 18.09 3.52
N LYS A 601 7.80 17.43 4.59
CA LYS A 601 8.66 16.79 5.58
C LYS A 601 8.15 15.37 5.81
N LYS A 602 9.07 14.40 5.82
CA LYS A 602 8.78 13.05 6.31
C LYS A 602 8.40 13.13 7.79
N SER A 603 7.30 12.46 8.14
CA SER A 603 6.74 12.35 9.48
C SER A 603 6.78 10.92 9.94
#